data_AF-A0A0H5QHK3-F1
#
_entry.id   AF-A0A0H5QHK3-F1
#
_cell.length_a   1.000
_cell.length_b   1.000
_cell.length_c   1.000
_cell.angle_alpha   90.00
_cell.angle_beta   90.00
_cell.angle_gamma   90.00
#
_symmetry.space_group_name_H-M   'P 1'
#
loop_
_entity.id
_entity.type
_entity.pdbx_description
1 polymer ?
#
loop_
_entity_poly.entity_id
_entity_poly.type
_entity_poly.pdbx_seq_one_letter_code
_entity_poly.pdbx_strand_id
1 'polypeptide(L)'
;VFCRSVVVVRNDLKLRCEFSSGTPRSWSAGGTVPGLFWLPGLTSIAAADEAFEVLSYVFRQYDSDLPGKNRTPSGVDRAPGSKGIRILSIHWGPNWAYRHSPNDGQEFRRYLARRLIDELNVDLIYGHSSHHVRGLELHHDRLIIYGAGDLVNDYEGFENPGDELFSPFGSLFVVDLTSDGNLFSLGMIPMFMDRLRVRRLTTSSYIHSPELRAMCPLYNSIQGFHKFVNHMSFLDAGGHRAALRLRTDRWIDGDKILVYP
;
A
#
# COMPACT_ATOMS: atom_id res chain seq x y z
N VAL A 1 6.65 17.04 5.29
CA VAL A 1 6.75 17.00 3.82
C VAL A 1 5.92 15.80 3.37
N PHE A 2 4.70 16.03 2.90
CA PHE A 2 3.77 14.95 2.54
C PHE A 2 3.65 14.94 1.02
N CYS A 3 4.26 13.98 0.35
CA CYS A 3 3.83 13.64 -0.99
C CYS A 3 2.46 12.93 -0.85
N ARG A 4 1.59 12.98 -1.86
CA ARG A 4 0.23 12.38 -1.86
C ARG A 4 -0.11 12.07 -3.31
N SER A 5 0.49 11.01 -3.82
CA SER A 5 0.29 10.47 -5.17
C SER A 5 -0.79 9.40 -5.20
N VAL A 6 -1.87 9.62 -5.95
CA VAL A 6 -2.68 8.54 -6.52
C VAL A 6 -2.45 8.57 -8.03
N VAL A 7 -2.13 7.41 -8.63
CA VAL A 7 -2.01 7.26 -10.09
C VAL A 7 -3.33 6.68 -10.60
N VAL A 8 -4.18 7.53 -11.16
CA VAL A 8 -5.37 7.14 -11.94
C VAL A 8 -5.47 8.10 -13.15
N VAL A 9 -6.11 7.69 -14.25
CA VAL A 9 -6.11 8.34 -15.58
C VAL A 9 -7.49 9.03 -15.84
N ARG A 10 -7.51 10.38 -16.16
CA ARG A 10 -8.56 11.50 -16.39
C ARG A 10 -10.08 11.21 -16.32
N ASN A 11 -11.00 12.20 -16.32
CA ASN A 11 -10.95 13.62 -16.74
C ASN A 11 -11.64 14.63 -15.79
N ASP A 12 -11.32 15.92 -15.97
CA ASP A 12 -12.10 17.12 -15.60
C ASP A 12 -12.27 17.58 -14.13
N LEU A 13 -11.20 17.87 -13.37
CA LEU A 13 -11.37 18.75 -12.20
C LEU A 13 -10.12 19.56 -11.78
N LYS A 14 -10.33 20.85 -11.53
CA LYS A 14 -9.41 21.71 -10.77
C LYS A 14 -9.77 21.64 -9.29
N LEU A 15 -9.26 20.65 -8.57
CA LEU A 15 -9.29 20.66 -7.11
C LEU A 15 -8.15 21.55 -6.60
N ARG A 16 -8.50 22.63 -5.90
CA ARG A 16 -7.53 23.54 -5.27
C ARG A 16 -7.00 22.89 -4.00
N CYS A 17 -5.74 22.48 -4.00
CA CYS A 17 -4.97 22.24 -2.79
C CYS A 17 -3.96 23.39 -2.65
N GLU A 18 -4.01 24.15 -1.56
CA GLU A 18 -3.20 25.36 -1.37
C GLU A 18 -1.74 25.07 -0.96
N PHE A 19 -1.40 23.82 -0.65
CA PHE A 19 -0.04 23.43 -0.27
C PHE A 19 0.36 22.11 -0.96
N SER A 20 1.20 22.22 -2.00
CA SER A 20 1.86 21.10 -2.69
C SER A 20 3.28 20.93 -2.14
N SER A 21 3.73 19.71 -1.88
CA SER A 21 5.10 19.37 -1.45
C SER A 21 6.14 19.46 -2.58
N GLY A 22 5.88 20.27 -3.61
CA GLY A 22 6.78 20.51 -4.73
C GLY A 22 6.36 19.87 -6.05
N THR A 23 5.23 19.17 -6.12
CA THR A 23 4.71 18.64 -7.40
C THR A 23 4.13 19.77 -8.25
N PRO A 24 4.65 20.03 -9.46
CA PRO A 24 4.10 21.02 -10.38
C PRO A 24 2.68 20.64 -10.82
N ARG A 25 1.80 21.63 -11.03
CA ARG A 25 0.45 21.40 -11.56
C ARG A 25 0.43 20.71 -12.92
N SER A 26 1.51 20.82 -13.69
CA SER A 26 1.68 20.13 -14.97
C SER A 26 1.80 18.61 -14.83
N TRP A 27 2.01 18.08 -13.62
CA TRP A 27 2.08 16.64 -13.33
C TRP A 27 0.73 16.06 -12.88
N SER A 28 -0.34 16.87 -12.87
CA SER A 28 -1.67 16.37 -12.61
C SER A 28 -2.10 15.34 -13.65
N ALA A 29 -2.84 14.32 -13.19
CA ALA A 29 -3.29 13.26 -14.06
C ALA A 29 -4.09 13.77 -15.25
N GLY A 30 -3.60 13.34 -16.41
CA GLY A 30 -4.24 13.42 -17.69
C GLY A 30 -4.97 12.10 -18.07
N GLY A 31 -5.49 12.03 -19.28
CA GLY A 31 -6.32 10.93 -19.85
C GLY A 31 -5.72 10.32 -21.05
N THR A 32 -4.74 11.05 -21.53
CA THR A 32 -3.69 10.57 -22.38
C THR A 32 -2.34 10.65 -21.65
N VAL A 33 -2.31 11.11 -20.38
CA VAL A 33 -1.05 11.35 -19.64
C VAL A 33 -1.21 10.88 -18.19
N PRO A 34 -0.35 10.01 -17.66
CA PRO A 34 -0.39 9.67 -16.23
C PRO A 34 -0.06 10.90 -15.38
N GLY A 35 -0.54 10.95 -14.14
CA GLY A 35 -0.18 12.01 -13.21
C GLY A 35 -0.78 11.80 -11.82
N LEU A 36 -0.76 12.85 -11.00
CA LEU A 36 -1.17 12.78 -9.60
C LEU A 36 -2.55 13.37 -9.34
N PHE A 37 -3.37 12.66 -8.58
CA PHE A 37 -4.54 13.20 -7.90
C PHE A 37 -4.27 13.40 -6.40
N TRP A 38 -4.66 14.56 -5.89
CA TRP A 38 -4.50 14.90 -4.48
C TRP A 38 -5.69 14.43 -3.67
N LEU A 39 -5.41 13.78 -2.54
CA LEU A 39 -6.41 13.43 -1.55
C LEU A 39 -6.24 14.29 -0.29
N PRO A 40 -7.33 14.55 0.46
CA PRO A 40 -7.23 15.14 1.79
C PRO A 40 -6.41 14.25 2.72
N GLY A 41 -5.93 14.85 3.81
CA GLY A 41 -5.21 14.08 4.82
C GLY A 41 -6.21 13.18 5.53
N LEU A 42 -5.93 11.87 5.61
CA LEU A 42 -6.83 10.91 6.24
C LEU A 42 -6.74 11.03 7.77
N THR A 43 -7.31 12.12 8.30
CA THR A 43 -7.27 12.51 9.71
C THR A 43 -8.64 12.43 10.39
N SER A 44 -9.70 12.12 9.63
CA SER A 44 -11.06 11.93 10.13
C SER A 44 -11.87 11.09 9.15
N ILE A 45 -13.04 10.61 9.57
CA ILE A 45 -14.02 9.96 8.67
C ILE A 45 -14.45 10.93 7.56
N ALA A 46 -14.74 12.19 7.89
CA ALA A 46 -15.14 13.19 6.89
C ALA A 46 -14.06 13.42 5.83
N ALA A 47 -12.78 13.41 6.21
CA ALA A 47 -11.68 13.51 5.26
C ALA A 47 -11.54 12.22 4.40
N ALA A 48 -11.80 11.06 4.98
CA ALA A 48 -11.85 9.81 4.22
C ALA A 48 -13.05 9.77 3.25
N ASP A 49 -14.21 10.31 3.62
CA ASP A 49 -15.36 10.48 2.74
C ASP A 49 -15.05 11.43 1.58
N GLU A 50 -14.41 12.57 1.86
CA GLU A 50 -13.97 13.49 0.81
C GLU A 50 -12.95 12.81 -0.15
N ALA A 51 -12.00 12.04 0.38
CA ALA A 51 -11.08 11.26 -0.44
C ALA A 51 -11.82 10.22 -1.30
N PHE A 52 -12.81 9.55 -0.74
CA PHE A 52 -13.65 8.58 -1.45
C PHE A 52 -14.42 9.25 -2.59
N GLU A 53 -15.02 10.43 -2.37
CA GLU A 53 -15.75 11.16 -3.42
C GLU A 53 -14.85 11.57 -4.57
N VAL A 54 -13.63 12.05 -4.27
CA VAL A 54 -12.61 12.35 -5.28
C VAL A 54 -12.28 11.11 -6.10
N LEU A 55 -12.00 9.98 -5.45
CA LEU A 55 -11.69 8.73 -6.15
C LEU A 55 -12.88 8.21 -6.96
N SER A 56 -14.09 8.24 -6.39
CA SER A 56 -15.34 7.84 -7.05
C SER A 56 -15.61 8.64 -8.32
N TYR A 57 -15.33 9.93 -8.30
CA TYR A 57 -15.39 10.77 -9.49
C TYR A 57 -14.40 10.29 -10.56
N VAL A 58 -13.14 10.05 -10.17
CA VAL A 58 -12.11 9.60 -11.11
C VAL A 58 -12.44 8.21 -11.70
N PHE A 59 -12.91 7.25 -10.90
CA PHE A 59 -13.33 5.94 -11.39
C PHE A 59 -14.50 6.02 -12.37
N ARG A 60 -15.50 6.89 -12.11
CA ARG A 60 -16.62 7.11 -13.03
C ARG A 60 -16.18 7.68 -14.38
N GLN A 61 -15.23 8.61 -14.37
CA GLN A 61 -14.66 9.18 -15.59
C GLN A 61 -13.91 8.13 -16.42
N TYR A 62 -13.10 7.30 -15.76
CA TYR A 62 -12.40 6.21 -16.43
C TYR A 62 -13.38 5.20 -17.06
N ASP A 63 -14.44 4.83 -16.34
CA ASP A 63 -15.43 3.87 -16.85
C ASP A 63 -16.24 4.42 -18.06
N SER A 64 -16.49 5.74 -18.11
CA SER A 64 -17.19 6.38 -19.24
C SER A 64 -16.36 6.45 -20.52
N ASP A 65 -15.03 6.48 -20.40
CA ASP A 65 -14.10 6.60 -21.54
C ASP A 65 -13.81 5.25 -22.24
N LEU A 66 -14.29 4.13 -21.68
CA LEU A 66 -14.13 2.81 -22.30
C LEU A 66 -14.96 2.70 -23.61
N PRO A 67 -14.34 2.33 -24.76
CA PRO A 67 -15.04 2.23 -26.04
C PRO A 67 -16.26 1.30 -25.98
N GLY A 68 -17.42 1.78 -26.47
CA GLY A 68 -18.62 0.97 -26.66
C GLY A 68 -19.66 1.01 -25.54
N LYS A 69 -19.64 1.99 -24.63
CA LYS A 69 -20.65 2.10 -23.56
C LYS A 69 -21.29 3.48 -23.47
N ASN A 70 -22.43 3.65 -24.14
CA ASN A 70 -23.43 4.63 -23.73
C ASN A 70 -24.09 4.13 -22.43
N ARG A 71 -23.52 4.47 -21.27
CA ARG A 71 -24.16 4.16 -19.97
C ARG A 71 -24.45 5.44 -19.22
N THR A 72 -25.65 5.49 -18.65
CA THR A 72 -26.04 6.47 -17.64
C THR A 72 -25.08 6.39 -16.44
N PRO A 73 -24.72 7.50 -15.78
CA PRO A 73 -23.69 7.56 -14.72
C PRO A 73 -24.06 6.87 -13.39
N SER A 74 -25.04 5.97 -13.39
CA SER A 74 -25.77 5.55 -12.19
C SER A 74 -25.12 4.39 -11.41
N GLY A 75 -23.81 4.16 -11.53
CA GLY A 75 -23.09 3.19 -10.71
C GLY A 75 -21.63 3.01 -11.12
N VAL A 76 -20.77 2.63 -10.16
CA VAL A 76 -19.34 2.28 -10.38
C VAL A 76 -19.17 0.77 -10.62
N ASP A 77 -20.29 0.10 -10.91
CA ASP A 77 -20.32 -1.31 -11.24
C ASP A 77 -19.58 -1.56 -12.54
N ARG A 78 -18.69 -2.56 -12.49
CA ARG A 78 -18.06 -3.11 -13.68
C ARG A 78 -19.15 -3.45 -14.68
N ALA A 79 -18.98 -2.98 -15.91
CA ALA A 79 -19.92 -3.40 -16.93
C ALA A 79 -19.85 -4.93 -17.08
N PRO A 80 -20.99 -5.63 -17.19
CA PRO A 80 -21.05 -7.04 -17.54
C PRO A 80 -20.10 -7.34 -18.71
N GLY A 81 -19.12 -8.20 -18.47
CA GLY A 81 -18.09 -8.59 -19.44
C GLY A 81 -16.77 -7.81 -19.39
N SER A 82 -16.59 -6.81 -18.52
CA SER A 82 -15.28 -6.16 -18.35
C SER A 82 -14.34 -7.04 -17.52
N LYS A 83 -13.35 -7.64 -18.18
CA LYS A 83 -12.32 -8.53 -17.59
C LYS A 83 -11.13 -7.76 -16.97
N GLY A 84 -11.34 -6.52 -16.53
CA GLY A 84 -10.26 -5.65 -16.04
C GLY A 84 -10.09 -5.75 -14.53
N ILE A 85 -8.84 -5.80 -14.07
CA ILE A 85 -8.49 -5.69 -12.66
C ILE A 85 -8.27 -4.21 -12.30
N ARG A 86 -8.84 -3.75 -11.18
CA ARG A 86 -8.67 -2.39 -10.65
C ARG A 86 -7.64 -2.42 -9.52
N ILE A 87 -6.47 -1.84 -9.78
CA ILE A 87 -5.38 -1.71 -8.79
C ILE A 87 -5.22 -0.25 -8.42
N LEU A 88 -5.21 0.06 -7.12
CA LEU A 88 -5.01 1.41 -6.60
C LEU A 88 -3.68 1.52 -5.85
N SER A 89 -2.75 2.28 -6.42
CA SER A 89 -1.58 2.81 -5.73
C SER A 89 -1.97 4.08 -4.99
N ILE A 90 -1.82 4.11 -3.67
CA ILE A 90 -2.17 5.27 -2.86
C ILE A 90 -1.02 5.69 -1.96
N HIS A 91 -0.65 6.94 -2.08
CA HIS A 91 0.36 7.54 -1.24
C HIS A 91 -0.27 8.00 0.07
N TRP A 92 -0.08 7.22 1.12
CA TRP A 92 -0.60 7.51 2.45
C TRP A 92 0.36 7.02 3.52
N GLY A 93 0.04 7.33 4.76
CA GLY A 93 0.89 7.00 5.89
C GLY A 93 1.94 8.07 6.16
N PRO A 94 2.60 7.96 7.32
CA PRO A 94 3.54 8.96 7.79
C PRO A 94 4.88 8.81 7.09
N ASN A 95 5.46 9.91 6.60
CA ASN A 95 6.73 9.90 5.87
C ASN A 95 7.87 9.41 6.77
N TRP A 96 8.58 8.36 6.33
CA TRP A 96 9.68 7.74 7.08
C TRP A 96 9.33 7.35 8.51
N ALA A 97 8.06 7.01 8.76
CA ALA A 97 7.65 6.49 10.04
C ALA A 97 6.64 5.37 9.90
N TYR A 98 6.61 4.49 10.90
CA TYR A 98 5.50 3.56 11.02
C TYR A 98 4.31 4.28 11.64
N ARG A 99 4.49 4.97 12.76
CA ARG A 99 3.42 5.73 13.45
C ARG A 99 4.00 7.00 14.08
N HIS A 100 3.45 8.17 13.76
CA HIS A 100 3.78 9.41 14.48
C HIS A 100 3.07 9.53 15.83
N SER A 101 1.95 8.82 16.00
CA SER A 101 1.19 8.76 17.24
C SER A 101 0.34 7.48 17.27
N PRO A 102 -0.26 7.10 18.40
CA PRO A 102 -1.21 5.99 18.46
C PRO A 102 -2.39 6.13 17.50
N ASN A 103 -2.76 7.38 17.16
CA ASN A 103 -3.76 7.72 16.14
C ASN A 103 -3.07 8.42 14.96
N ASP A 104 -2.35 7.64 14.15
CA ASP A 104 -1.73 8.12 12.92
C ASP A 104 -2.71 8.18 11.73
N GLY A 105 -4.00 7.92 11.97
CA GLY A 105 -5.05 7.85 10.93
C GLY A 105 -5.17 6.48 10.26
N GLN A 106 -4.60 5.42 10.82
CA GLN A 106 -4.75 4.06 10.30
C GLN A 106 -6.21 3.62 10.21
N GLU A 107 -7.08 4.01 11.16
CA GLU A 107 -8.50 3.69 11.09
C GLU A 107 -9.20 4.35 9.88
N PHE A 108 -8.78 5.55 9.50
CA PHE A 108 -9.33 6.27 8.35
C PHE A 108 -8.82 5.70 7.03
N ARG A 109 -7.55 5.27 6.97
CA ARG A 109 -7.00 4.50 5.83
C ARG A 109 -7.78 3.20 5.63
N ARG A 110 -8.02 2.46 6.70
CA ARG A 110 -8.82 1.22 6.67
C ARG A 110 -10.26 1.47 6.23
N TYR A 111 -10.90 2.49 6.78
CA TYR A 111 -12.25 2.87 6.38
C TYR A 111 -12.34 3.19 4.89
N LEU A 112 -11.43 4.05 4.38
CA LEU A 112 -11.37 4.38 2.96
C LEU A 112 -11.10 3.12 2.10
N ALA A 113 -10.10 2.31 2.47
CA ALA A 113 -9.72 1.13 1.70
C ALA A 113 -10.88 0.13 1.53
N ARG A 114 -11.61 -0.15 2.62
CA ARG A 114 -12.80 -1.02 2.59
C ARG A 114 -13.90 -0.44 1.71
N ARG A 115 -14.21 0.86 1.86
CA ARG A 115 -15.21 1.53 1.00
C ARG A 115 -14.83 1.49 -0.48
N LEU A 116 -13.57 1.68 -0.82
CA LEU A 116 -13.10 1.61 -2.21
C LEU A 116 -13.28 0.20 -2.80
N ILE A 117 -13.08 -0.86 -2.02
CA ILE A 117 -13.38 -2.22 -2.43
C ILE A 117 -14.89 -2.41 -2.59
N ASP A 118 -15.67 -2.04 -1.58
CA ASP A 118 -17.10 -2.33 -1.48
C ASP A 118 -17.94 -1.54 -2.50
N GLU A 119 -17.60 -0.27 -2.72
CA GLU A 119 -18.42 0.65 -3.52
C GLU A 119 -17.82 0.96 -4.90
N LEU A 120 -16.49 0.85 -5.06
CA LEU A 120 -15.81 1.11 -6.34
C LEU A 120 -15.19 -0.13 -6.98
N ASN A 121 -15.41 -1.32 -6.41
CA ASN A 121 -14.90 -2.59 -6.93
C ASN A 121 -13.38 -2.56 -7.17
N VAL A 122 -12.59 -1.97 -6.27
CA VAL A 122 -11.12 -2.06 -6.32
C VAL A 122 -10.69 -3.48 -5.91
N ASP A 123 -9.77 -4.10 -6.65
CA ASP A 123 -9.34 -5.49 -6.38
C ASP A 123 -8.07 -5.58 -5.54
N LEU A 124 -7.20 -4.57 -5.65
CA LEU A 124 -5.94 -4.48 -4.92
C LEU A 124 -5.67 -3.03 -4.56
N ILE A 125 -5.40 -2.77 -3.28
CA ILE A 125 -4.95 -1.48 -2.81
C ILE A 125 -3.54 -1.67 -2.25
N TYR A 126 -2.60 -0.84 -2.67
CA TYR A 126 -1.30 -0.77 -2.02
C TYR A 126 -0.89 0.66 -1.69
N GLY A 127 -0.59 0.83 -0.40
CA GLY A 127 -0.08 2.02 0.21
C GLY A 127 1.42 2.18 0.00
N HIS A 128 1.87 3.40 -0.23
CA HIS A 128 3.29 3.75 -0.22
C HIS A 128 3.49 5.10 0.48
N SER A 129 4.75 5.46 0.80
CA SER A 129 5.21 6.63 1.58
C SER A 129 5.55 6.39 3.04
N SER A 130 5.05 5.34 3.68
CA SER A 130 5.49 5.03 5.04
C SER A 130 6.97 4.67 5.11
N HIS A 131 7.54 4.24 3.98
CA HIS A 131 8.86 3.60 3.87
C HIS A 131 8.99 2.29 4.69
N HIS A 132 7.96 1.95 5.47
CA HIS A 132 7.83 0.74 6.24
C HIS A 132 6.81 -0.22 5.62
N VAL A 133 7.11 -1.52 5.68
CA VAL A 133 6.11 -2.56 5.46
C VAL A 133 5.10 -2.50 6.60
N ARG A 134 3.86 -2.15 6.29
CA ARG A 134 2.75 -2.11 7.24
C ARG A 134 1.90 -3.37 7.17
N GLY A 135 0.89 -3.45 8.03
CA GLY A 135 -0.02 -4.58 8.06
C GLY A 135 -0.76 -4.81 6.74
N LEU A 136 -1.16 -6.06 6.55
CA LEU A 136 -1.94 -6.54 5.41
C LEU A 136 -3.35 -6.90 5.86
N GLU A 137 -4.30 -6.69 4.97
CA GLU A 137 -5.70 -7.02 5.20
C GLU A 137 -6.28 -7.73 3.98
N LEU A 138 -7.14 -8.71 4.24
CA LEU A 138 -7.98 -9.33 3.22
C LEU A 138 -9.43 -8.92 3.50
N HIS A 139 -9.98 -8.07 2.64
CA HIS A 139 -11.35 -7.56 2.76
C HIS A 139 -12.14 -7.99 1.53
N HIS A 140 -13.18 -8.81 1.72
CA HIS A 140 -13.93 -9.46 0.62
C HIS A 140 -13.01 -10.11 -0.43
N ASP A 141 -12.04 -10.90 0.05
CA ASP A 141 -11.03 -11.58 -0.76
C ASP A 141 -10.11 -10.64 -1.58
N ARG A 142 -10.16 -9.33 -1.34
CA ARG A 142 -9.28 -8.31 -1.95
C ARG A 142 -8.14 -7.96 -1.02
N LEU A 143 -6.94 -7.85 -1.59
CA LEU A 143 -5.74 -7.53 -0.83
C LEU A 143 -5.62 -6.02 -0.59
N ILE A 144 -5.41 -5.64 0.67
CA ILE A 144 -5.00 -4.30 1.07
C ILE A 144 -3.61 -4.39 1.70
N ILE A 145 -2.65 -3.69 1.11
CA ILE A 145 -1.31 -3.47 1.66
C ILE A 145 -1.28 -2.05 2.21
N TYR A 146 -1.29 -1.86 3.54
CA TYR A 146 -1.33 -0.50 4.11
C TYR A 146 -0.04 0.30 3.88
N GLY A 147 1.07 -0.37 3.62
CA GLY A 147 2.35 0.23 3.31
C GLY A 147 3.25 -0.85 2.77
N ALA A 148 3.67 -0.72 1.51
CA ALA A 148 4.52 -1.72 0.84
C ALA A 148 5.99 -1.64 1.30
N GLY A 149 6.37 -0.60 2.04
CA GLY A 149 7.78 -0.30 2.33
C GLY A 149 8.57 -0.04 1.05
N ASP A 150 9.90 -0.03 1.19
CA ASP A 150 10.80 0.21 0.05
C ASP A 150 11.42 -1.09 -0.45
N LEU A 151 11.48 -1.27 -1.77
CA LEU A 151 12.38 -2.28 -2.35
C LEU A 151 13.84 -1.79 -2.34
N VAL A 152 14.02 -0.51 -2.69
CA VAL A 152 15.31 0.18 -2.78
C VAL A 152 15.14 1.58 -2.21
N ASN A 153 16.10 2.04 -1.40
CA ASN A 153 16.23 3.43 -1.00
C ASN A 153 17.71 3.78 -0.78
N ASP A 154 18.01 5.07 -0.70
CA ASP A 154 19.34 5.65 -0.49
C ASP A 154 19.58 6.11 0.97
N TYR A 155 18.71 5.69 1.89
CA TYR A 155 18.70 6.09 3.30
C TYR A 155 19.21 4.96 4.22
N GLU A 156 20.27 4.27 3.82
CA GLU A 156 20.88 3.22 4.64
C GLU A 156 21.30 3.77 6.01
N GLY A 157 20.75 3.21 7.09
CA GLY A 157 21.02 3.65 8.46
C GLY A 157 20.24 4.90 8.89
N PHE A 158 19.25 5.37 8.11
CA PHE A 158 18.34 6.41 8.58
C PHE A 158 17.47 5.89 9.73
N GLU A 159 17.46 6.65 10.81
CA GLU A 159 16.67 6.38 12.01
C GLU A 159 15.68 7.53 12.22
N ASN A 160 14.41 7.18 12.44
CA ASN A 160 13.41 8.11 12.92
C ASN A 160 13.11 7.80 14.39
N PRO A 161 13.29 8.76 15.32
CA PRO A 161 12.99 8.54 16.72
C PRO A 161 11.54 8.07 16.93
N GLY A 162 11.37 7.00 17.71
CA GLY A 162 10.07 6.38 17.98
C GLY A 162 9.72 5.20 17.08
N ASP A 163 10.55 4.88 16.06
CA ASP A 163 10.35 3.70 15.21
C ASP A 163 11.17 2.46 15.63
N GLU A 164 11.82 2.48 16.79
CA GLU A 164 12.72 1.41 17.27
C GLU A 164 12.01 0.07 17.53
N LEU A 165 10.68 0.06 17.51
CA LEU A 165 9.86 -1.14 17.67
C LEU A 165 9.41 -1.73 16.33
N PHE A 166 9.69 -1.07 15.21
CA PHE A 166 9.25 -1.50 13.88
C PHE A 166 10.39 -2.10 13.06
N SER A 167 10.02 -2.96 12.12
CA SER A 167 10.99 -3.57 11.21
C SER A 167 11.53 -2.54 10.21
N PRO A 168 12.86 -2.44 10.04
CA PRO A 168 13.46 -1.57 9.01
C PRO A 168 13.50 -2.21 7.62
N PHE A 169 13.04 -3.45 7.50
CA PHE A 169 13.07 -4.18 6.25
C PHE A 169 11.90 -3.82 5.33
N GLY A 170 12.24 -3.73 4.05
CA GLY A 170 11.30 -3.68 2.95
C GLY A 170 10.87 -5.08 2.50
N SER A 171 10.09 -5.15 1.42
CA SER A 171 9.73 -6.42 0.80
C SER A 171 9.43 -6.25 -0.67
N LEU A 172 9.80 -7.25 -1.47
CA LEU A 172 9.21 -7.46 -2.78
C LEU A 172 7.91 -8.25 -2.61
N PHE A 173 6.84 -7.83 -3.29
CA PHE A 173 5.53 -8.47 -3.28
C PHE A 173 5.27 -9.10 -4.64
N VAL A 174 4.94 -10.39 -4.65
CA VAL A 174 4.49 -11.15 -5.83
C VAL A 174 3.04 -11.50 -5.57
N VAL A 175 2.12 -10.84 -6.27
CA VAL A 175 0.68 -10.95 -6.04
C VAL A 175 0.03 -11.55 -7.27
N ASP A 176 -0.66 -12.69 -7.07
CA ASP A 176 -1.48 -13.32 -8.09
C ASP A 176 -2.95 -13.07 -7.76
N LEU A 177 -3.70 -12.59 -8.75
CA LEU A 177 -5.13 -12.33 -8.64
C LEU A 177 -5.89 -13.22 -9.62
N THR A 178 -7.06 -13.69 -9.21
CA THR A 178 -8.03 -14.29 -10.13
C THR A 178 -8.57 -13.25 -11.11
N SER A 179 -9.22 -13.69 -12.19
CA SER A 179 -9.85 -12.77 -13.16
C SER A 179 -10.91 -11.86 -12.55
N ASP A 180 -11.49 -12.29 -11.43
CA ASP A 180 -12.51 -11.53 -10.71
C ASP A 180 -11.89 -10.59 -9.68
N GLY A 181 -10.56 -10.63 -9.47
CA GLY A 181 -9.82 -9.77 -8.54
C GLY A 181 -9.54 -10.34 -7.16
N ASN A 182 -9.97 -11.58 -6.88
CA ASN A 182 -9.69 -12.22 -5.59
C ASN A 182 -8.21 -12.53 -5.49
N LEU A 183 -7.62 -12.35 -4.32
CA LEU A 183 -6.26 -12.80 -4.03
C LEU A 183 -6.19 -14.31 -4.21
N PHE A 184 -5.39 -14.75 -5.18
CA PHE A 184 -5.12 -16.17 -5.40
C PHE A 184 -3.89 -16.62 -4.62
N SER A 185 -2.80 -15.84 -4.65
CA SER A 185 -1.62 -16.09 -3.84
C SER A 185 -0.82 -14.81 -3.62
N LEU A 186 -0.08 -14.76 -2.51
CA LEU A 186 0.88 -13.70 -2.24
C LEU A 186 2.20 -14.30 -1.78
N GLY A 187 3.30 -13.90 -2.42
CA GLY A 187 4.66 -14.09 -1.98
C GLY A 187 5.28 -12.76 -1.52
N MET A 188 5.81 -12.74 -0.30
CA MET A 188 6.56 -11.63 0.26
C MET A 188 8.01 -12.04 0.49
N ILE A 189 8.91 -11.41 -0.25
CA ILE A 189 10.35 -11.64 -0.18
C ILE A 189 10.95 -10.45 0.58
N PRO A 190 11.32 -10.61 1.87
CA PRO A 190 11.80 -9.48 2.66
C PRO A 190 13.17 -9.04 2.18
N MET A 191 13.36 -7.73 2.06
CA MET A 191 14.54 -7.09 1.49
C MET A 191 15.11 -6.04 2.44
N PHE A 192 16.40 -5.78 2.34
CA PHE A 192 17.06 -4.73 3.08
C PHE A 192 18.22 -4.12 2.29
N MET A 193 18.53 -2.86 2.57
CA MET A 193 19.73 -2.20 2.05
C MET A 193 20.91 -2.49 2.99
N ASP A 194 22.03 -2.90 2.40
CA ASP A 194 23.27 -3.16 3.13
C ASP A 194 24.49 -2.89 2.26
N ARG A 195 25.34 -1.94 2.70
CA ARG A 195 26.44 -1.38 1.91
C ARG A 195 25.96 -0.85 0.56
N LEU A 196 24.81 -0.16 0.58
CA LEU A 196 24.13 0.39 -0.60
C LEU A 196 23.78 -0.67 -1.65
N ARG A 197 23.50 -1.90 -1.19
CA ARG A 197 23.04 -3.01 -2.04
C ARG A 197 21.76 -3.59 -1.51
N VAL A 198 20.82 -3.83 -2.43
CA VAL A 198 19.59 -4.56 -2.12
C VAL A 198 19.95 -6.02 -1.84
N ARG A 199 19.57 -6.52 -0.66
CA ARG A 199 19.80 -7.89 -0.23
C ARG A 199 18.50 -8.52 0.26
N ARG A 200 18.35 -9.83 0.03
CA ARG A 200 17.24 -10.62 0.60
C ARG A 200 17.54 -10.93 2.06
N LEU A 201 16.55 -10.77 2.93
CA LEU A 201 16.61 -11.26 4.30
C LEU A 201 16.39 -12.77 4.29
N THR A 202 17.38 -13.49 4.79
CA THR A 202 17.47 -14.95 4.83
C THR A 202 17.49 -15.40 6.28
N THR A 203 17.43 -16.71 6.51
CA THR A 203 17.68 -17.27 7.85
C THR A 203 19.11 -17.03 8.37
N SER A 204 20.08 -16.76 7.49
CA SER A 204 21.50 -16.59 7.81
C SER A 204 22.05 -15.22 7.40
N SER A 205 21.19 -14.23 7.16
CA SER A 205 21.60 -12.91 6.70
C SER A 205 22.45 -12.21 7.76
N TYR A 206 23.62 -11.75 7.34
CA TYR A 206 24.42 -10.81 8.10
C TYR A 206 24.18 -9.40 7.57
N ILE A 207 23.74 -8.51 8.47
CA ILE A 207 23.56 -7.08 8.23
C ILE A 207 24.83 -6.38 8.69
N HIS A 208 25.46 -5.55 7.85
CA HIS A 208 26.73 -4.89 8.17
C HIS A 208 26.58 -3.74 9.16
N SER A 209 25.54 -2.90 9.01
CA SER A 209 25.30 -1.76 9.90
C SER A 209 24.97 -2.23 11.33
N PRO A 210 25.74 -1.80 12.34
CA PRO A 210 25.38 -1.99 13.75
C PRO A 210 24.02 -1.40 14.12
N GLU A 211 23.69 -0.26 13.54
CA GLU A 211 22.44 0.49 13.75
C GLU A 211 21.25 -0.34 13.29
N LEU A 212 21.25 -0.82 12.04
CA LEU A 212 20.20 -1.69 11.51
C LEU A 212 20.07 -3.01 12.28
N ARG A 213 21.19 -3.56 12.79
CA ARG A 213 21.15 -4.76 13.66
C ARG A 213 20.50 -4.46 15.01
N ALA A 214 20.71 -3.27 15.55
CA ALA A 214 20.21 -2.84 16.86
C ALA A 214 18.75 -2.36 16.81
N MET A 215 18.31 -1.81 15.67
CA MET A 215 16.97 -1.26 15.49
C MET A 215 15.84 -2.27 15.70
N CYS A 216 16.07 -3.57 15.48
CA CYS A 216 15.13 -4.56 15.99
C CYS A 216 15.74 -5.97 16.13
N PRO A 217 16.37 -6.30 17.28
CA PRO A 217 17.00 -7.61 17.48
C PRO A 217 15.98 -8.76 17.47
N LEU A 218 14.70 -8.47 17.73
CA LEU A 218 13.61 -9.45 17.64
C LEU A 218 13.21 -9.78 16.21
N TYR A 219 13.43 -8.85 15.26
CA TYR A 219 12.93 -8.95 13.89
C TYR A 219 13.99 -9.07 12.81
N ASN A 220 15.29 -9.03 13.15
CA ASN A 220 16.45 -9.13 12.25
C ASN A 220 16.65 -10.48 11.51
N SER A 221 15.64 -11.33 11.48
CA SER A 221 15.60 -12.61 10.78
C SER A 221 14.27 -12.75 10.05
N ILE A 222 14.19 -13.65 9.08
CA ILE A 222 12.92 -13.91 8.40
C ILE A 222 11.80 -14.37 9.35
N GLN A 223 12.12 -15.13 10.40
CA GLN A 223 11.16 -15.53 11.44
C GLN A 223 10.66 -14.33 12.25
N GLY A 224 11.58 -13.41 12.53
CA GLY A 224 11.27 -12.17 13.19
C GLY A 224 10.37 -11.27 12.34
N PHE A 225 10.75 -11.03 11.09
CA PHE A 225 9.95 -10.28 10.12
C PHE A 225 8.56 -10.89 9.90
N HIS A 226 8.46 -12.23 9.84
CA HIS A 226 7.18 -12.94 9.78
C HIS A 226 6.26 -12.63 10.98
N LYS A 227 6.79 -12.68 12.20
CA LYS A 227 6.04 -12.31 13.42
C LYS A 227 5.62 -10.84 13.38
N PHE A 228 6.52 -9.96 12.96
CA PHE A 228 6.26 -8.54 12.82
C PHE A 228 5.10 -8.27 11.87
N VAL A 229 5.17 -8.74 10.61
CA VAL A 229 4.13 -8.47 9.61
C VAL A 229 2.77 -9.02 10.04
N ASN A 230 2.71 -10.22 10.62
CA ASN A 230 1.46 -10.77 11.13
C ASN A 230 0.89 -9.98 12.31
N HIS A 231 1.74 -9.51 13.23
CA HIS A 231 1.32 -8.67 14.34
C HIS A 231 0.79 -7.31 13.84
N MET A 232 1.50 -6.69 12.90
CA MET A 232 1.09 -5.43 12.31
C MET A 232 -0.17 -5.55 11.46
N SER A 233 -0.34 -6.67 10.75
CA SER A 233 -1.58 -6.99 10.03
C SER A 233 -2.77 -7.07 10.98
N PHE A 234 -2.60 -7.68 12.15
CA PHE A 234 -3.64 -7.68 13.20
C PHE A 234 -4.02 -6.26 13.65
N LEU A 235 -3.03 -5.40 13.91
CA LEU A 235 -3.28 -4.03 14.38
C LEU A 235 -3.89 -3.13 13.29
N ASP A 236 -3.32 -3.13 12.10
CA ASP A 236 -3.67 -2.20 11.03
C ASP A 236 -5.00 -2.58 10.35
N ALA A 237 -5.35 -3.89 10.29
CA ALA A 237 -6.65 -4.37 9.83
C ALA A 237 -7.79 -4.21 10.87
N GLY A 238 -7.46 -3.79 12.10
CA GLY A 238 -8.43 -3.62 13.17
C GLY A 238 -8.93 -4.93 13.79
N GLY A 239 -8.11 -5.99 13.78
CA GLY A 239 -8.38 -7.24 14.49
C GLY A 239 -8.25 -8.53 13.67
N HIS A 240 -8.45 -9.68 14.34
CA HIS A 240 -8.11 -11.00 13.80
C HIS A 240 -8.92 -11.47 12.59
N ARG A 241 -10.15 -10.98 12.39
CA ARG A 241 -11.04 -11.47 11.32
C ARG A 241 -10.65 -10.93 9.94
N ALA A 242 -10.10 -9.71 9.88
CA ALA A 242 -9.73 -9.06 8.62
C ALA A 242 -8.22 -9.17 8.31
N ALA A 243 -7.40 -9.41 9.33
CA ALA A 243 -5.95 -9.50 9.15
C ALA A 243 -5.54 -10.69 8.27
N LEU A 244 -4.80 -10.41 7.21
CA LEU A 244 -4.17 -11.44 6.39
C LEU A 244 -3.05 -12.10 7.21
N ARG A 245 -3.06 -13.44 7.27
CA ARG A 245 -2.06 -14.22 8.02
C ARG A 245 -1.11 -14.93 7.08
N LEU A 246 0.14 -14.50 7.10
CA LEU A 246 1.22 -15.11 6.33
C LEU A 246 1.77 -16.34 7.06
N ARG A 247 2.28 -17.27 6.26
CA ARG A 247 3.12 -18.41 6.69
C ARG A 247 4.51 -18.23 6.11
N THR A 248 5.47 -19.06 6.51
CA THR A 248 6.75 -19.15 5.81
C THR A 248 6.78 -20.38 4.92
N ASP A 249 7.31 -20.25 3.70
CA ASP A 249 7.53 -21.38 2.79
C ASP A 249 8.89 -21.26 2.08
N ARG A 250 9.36 -22.33 1.45
CA ARG A 250 10.61 -22.36 0.70
C ARG A 250 10.46 -21.66 -0.66
N TRP A 251 11.47 -20.88 -1.00
CA TRP A 251 11.63 -20.24 -2.29
C TRP A 251 12.48 -21.10 -3.23
N ILE A 252 12.70 -20.59 -4.45
CA ILE A 252 13.42 -21.26 -5.54
C ILE A 252 14.84 -21.66 -5.14
N ASP A 253 15.50 -20.88 -4.27
CA ASP A 253 16.85 -21.15 -3.76
C ASP A 253 16.87 -21.99 -2.46
N GLY A 254 15.71 -22.48 -2.01
CA GLY A 254 15.54 -23.32 -0.83
C GLY A 254 15.42 -22.58 0.49
N ASP A 255 15.62 -21.26 0.51
CA ASP A 255 15.46 -20.43 1.70
C ASP A 255 14.02 -19.94 1.86
N LYS A 256 13.68 -19.31 2.98
CA LYS A 256 12.30 -18.95 3.29
C LYS A 256 11.87 -17.64 2.64
N ILE A 257 10.58 -17.55 2.33
CA ILE A 257 9.82 -16.32 2.10
C ILE A 257 8.53 -16.36 2.93
N LEU A 258 7.79 -15.25 2.98
CA LEU A 258 6.46 -15.21 3.58
C LEU A 258 5.41 -15.45 2.48
N VAL A 259 4.39 -16.26 2.75
CA VAL A 259 3.36 -16.61 1.76
C VAL A 259 1.95 -16.56 2.34
N TYR A 260 0.99 -16.23 1.49
CA TYR A 260 -0.43 -16.52 1.65
C TYR A 260 -0.87 -17.43 0.48
N PRO A 261 -1.50 -18.58 0.78
CA PRO A 261 -1.88 -19.57 -0.21
C PRO A 261 -3.06 -19.14 -1.08
#